data_AF-A0A9P6PCQ6-F1
#
_entry.id   AF-A0A9P6PCQ6-F1
#
_cell.length_a   1.000
_cell.length_b   1.000
_cell.length_c   1.000
_cell.angle_alpha   90.00
_cell.angle_beta   90.00
_cell.angle_gamma   90.00
#
_symmetry.space_group_name_H-M   'P 1'
#
loop_
_entity.id
_entity.type
_entity.pdbx_description
1 polymer ?
#
loop_
_entity_poly.entity_id
_entity_poly.type
_entity_poly.pdbx_seq_one_letter_code
_entity_poly.pdbx_strand_id
1 'polypeptide(L)'
;MNKEAVAKYALKQVLQPQEYVSPVPRTVEPPQPQEKKRWWSRKPAPEDILTPKEQKVLKKVKARAHFLDKGISCCCIQVGFDGIVGLIPVIGDFIGLILAFHLVELAMGVGGLPRSVLSQMMFNIALDFVIGLVPLIGDILDIFYKCNTRNAILLEQFLLKRRQEELLKEANV
;
A
#
# COMPACT_ATOMS: atom_id res chain seq x y z
N MET A 1 1.61 -20.89 12.69
CA MET A 1 2.35 -19.64 12.98
C MET A 1 2.36 -19.47 14.50
N ASN A 2 3.51 -19.24 15.13
CA ASN A 2 3.54 -19.07 16.58
C ASN A 2 3.08 -17.65 16.92
N LYS A 3 2.01 -17.52 17.74
CA LYS A 3 1.46 -16.23 18.19
C LYS A 3 2.51 -15.40 18.95
N GLU A 4 3.43 -16.07 19.64
CA GLU A 4 4.50 -15.42 20.40
C GLU A 4 5.53 -14.73 19.50
N ALA A 5 5.83 -15.28 18.32
CA ALA A 5 6.81 -14.71 17.40
C ALA A 5 6.30 -13.41 16.75
N VAL A 6 5.00 -13.37 16.42
CA VAL A 6 4.33 -12.17 15.91
C VAL A 6 4.25 -11.12 17.02
N ALA A 7 3.92 -11.51 18.25
CA ALA A 7 3.90 -10.61 19.40
C ALA A 7 5.28 -10.01 19.68
N LYS A 8 6.34 -10.82 19.70
CA LYS A 8 7.74 -10.34 19.83
C LYS A 8 8.15 -9.40 18.70
N TYR A 9 7.71 -9.67 17.46
CA TYR A 9 8.01 -8.81 16.31
C TYR A 9 7.23 -7.49 16.36
N ALA A 10 5.95 -7.54 16.72
CA ALA A 10 5.10 -6.38 16.89
C ALA A 10 5.64 -5.49 18.03
N LEU A 11 5.99 -6.09 19.17
CA LEU A 11 6.70 -5.40 20.27
C LEU A 11 8.03 -4.82 19.79
N LYS A 12 8.84 -5.55 19.03
CA LYS A 12 10.11 -5.01 18.52
C LYS A 12 9.90 -3.83 17.57
N GLN A 13 8.89 -3.86 16.70
CA GLN A 13 8.59 -2.72 15.83
C GLN A 13 8.03 -1.53 16.59
N VAL A 14 7.17 -1.79 17.57
CA VAL A 14 6.48 -0.77 18.38
C VAL A 14 7.43 -0.11 19.39
N LEU A 15 8.29 -0.92 20.02
CA LEU A 15 9.27 -0.50 21.02
C LEU A 15 10.58 -0.05 20.42
N GLN A 16 10.75 -0.03 19.09
CA GLN A 16 11.88 0.65 18.46
C GLN A 16 11.60 2.16 18.53
N PRO A 17 12.19 2.90 19.49
CA PRO A 17 12.19 4.35 19.39
C PRO A 17 13.04 4.67 18.15
N GLN A 18 12.82 5.82 17.50
CA GLN A 18 13.88 6.34 16.62
C GLN A 18 15.18 6.29 17.41
N GLU A 19 16.16 5.55 16.90
CA GLU A 19 17.36 5.14 17.63
C GLU A 19 18.16 6.38 18.04
N TYR A 20 17.86 6.94 19.21
CA TYR A 20 18.65 8.02 19.81
C TYR A 20 19.91 7.39 20.38
N VAL A 21 21.02 7.59 19.68
CA VAL A 21 22.33 7.08 20.06
C VAL A 21 22.87 7.93 21.22
N SER A 22 22.58 7.55 22.46
CA SER A 22 23.31 8.05 23.62
C SER A 22 24.70 7.41 23.68
N PRO A 23 25.79 8.17 23.90
CA PRO A 23 27.13 7.61 24.04
C PRO A 23 27.31 7.07 25.48
N VAL A 24 26.71 5.92 25.78
CA VAL A 24 26.95 5.21 27.05
C VAL A 24 28.07 4.17 26.83
N PRO A 25 29.10 4.10 27.69
CA PRO A 25 30.13 3.07 27.60
C PRO A 25 29.52 1.68 27.67
N ARG A 26 29.82 0.85 26.66
CA ARG A 26 29.26 -0.49 26.47
C ARG A 26 29.69 -1.42 27.59
N THR A 27 28.87 -1.59 28.64
CA THR A 27 28.91 -2.81 29.44
C THR A 27 28.55 -3.96 28.52
N VAL A 28 29.46 -4.92 28.38
CA VAL A 28 29.28 -6.10 27.52
C VAL A 28 28.12 -6.92 28.10
N GLU A 29 26.92 -6.77 27.53
CA GLU A 29 25.81 -7.67 27.86
C GLU A 29 26.17 -9.10 27.45
N PRO A 30 25.89 -10.11 28.29
CA PRO A 30 26.17 -11.50 27.96
C PRO A 30 25.39 -11.90 26.69
N PRO A 31 25.96 -12.78 25.85
CA PRO A 31 25.36 -13.16 24.58
C PRO A 31 23.97 -13.78 24.79
N GLN A 32 22.94 -13.10 24.28
CA GLN A 32 21.56 -13.55 24.31
C GLN A 32 21.44 -14.93 23.63
N PRO A 33 20.71 -15.91 24.20
CA PRO A 33 20.55 -17.24 23.63
C PRO A 33 19.99 -17.15 22.20
N GLN A 34 20.80 -17.52 21.21
CA GLN A 34 20.40 -17.48 19.81
C GLN A 34 19.37 -18.58 19.52
N GLU A 35 18.11 -18.20 19.46
CA GLU A 35 16.98 -19.05 19.06
C GLU A 35 17.25 -19.60 17.64
N LYS A 36 17.35 -20.93 17.51
CA LYS A 36 17.75 -21.63 16.27
C LYS A 36 16.83 -21.25 15.10
N LYS A 37 17.30 -20.39 14.19
CA LYS A 37 16.56 -20.00 12.99
C LYS A 37 16.39 -21.20 12.06
N ARG A 38 15.16 -21.71 11.93
CA ARG A 38 14.78 -22.74 10.96
C ARG A 38 14.88 -22.18 9.53
N TRP A 39 15.41 -22.96 8.59
CA TRP A 39 15.63 -22.52 7.20
C TRP A 39 14.34 -22.17 6.44
N TRP A 40 13.19 -22.65 6.89
CA TRP A 40 11.86 -22.38 6.31
C TRP A 40 11.09 -21.25 7.01
N SER A 41 11.69 -20.61 8.01
CA SER A 41 11.05 -19.49 8.70
C SER A 41 11.13 -18.22 7.84
N ARG A 42 10.03 -17.90 7.14
CA ARG A 42 9.84 -16.58 6.51
C ARG A 42 9.97 -15.50 7.59
N LYS A 43 10.68 -14.41 7.28
CA LYS A 43 10.71 -13.22 8.14
C LYS A 43 9.28 -12.67 8.27
N PRO A 44 8.77 -12.40 9.48
CA PRO A 44 7.45 -11.82 9.66
C PRO A 44 7.38 -10.50 8.90
N ALA A 45 6.37 -10.36 8.05
CA ALA A 45 6.13 -9.13 7.32
C ALA A 45 5.41 -8.13 8.22
N PRO A 46 5.56 -6.80 8.00
CA PRO A 46 4.83 -5.79 8.77
C PRO A 46 3.32 -6.04 8.78
N GLU A 47 2.75 -6.49 7.65
CA GLU A 47 1.33 -6.84 7.50
C GLU A 47 0.85 -8.01 8.37
N ASP A 48 1.75 -8.78 9.00
CA ASP A 48 1.40 -9.87 9.92
C ASP A 48 0.89 -9.37 11.28
N ILE A 49 1.09 -8.09 11.61
CA ILE A 49 0.55 -7.48 12.84
C ILE A 49 -0.95 -7.18 12.73
N LEU A 50 -1.47 -7.10 11.50
CA LEU A 50 -2.84 -6.70 11.19
C LEU A 50 -3.84 -7.81 11.51
N THR A 51 -5.11 -7.45 11.64
CA THR A 51 -6.17 -8.44 11.79
C THR A 51 -6.30 -9.29 10.50
N PRO A 52 -6.78 -10.55 10.59
CA PRO A 52 -6.95 -11.40 9.40
C PRO A 52 -7.85 -10.79 8.33
N LYS A 53 -8.83 -9.97 8.74
CA LYS A 53 -9.73 -9.25 7.83
C LYS A 53 -8.99 -8.16 7.06
N GLU A 54 -8.25 -7.30 7.77
CA GLU A 54 -7.44 -6.23 7.15
C GLU A 54 -6.38 -6.79 6.24
N GLN A 55 -5.67 -7.85 6.66
CA GLN A 55 -4.64 -8.50 5.86
C GLN A 55 -5.22 -9.03 4.54
N LYS A 56 -6.42 -9.63 4.58
CA LYS A 56 -7.12 -10.14 3.39
C LYS A 56 -7.51 -9.01 2.43
N VAL A 57 -8.02 -7.90 2.95
CA VAL A 57 -8.39 -6.73 2.14
C VAL A 57 -7.14 -6.07 1.56
N LEU A 58 -6.11 -5.82 2.38
CA LEU A 58 -4.85 -5.23 1.94
C LEU A 58 -4.20 -6.04 0.82
N LYS A 59 -4.20 -7.38 0.95
CA LYS A 59 -3.70 -8.28 -0.10
C LYS A 59 -4.49 -8.13 -1.41
N LYS A 60 -5.82 -8.02 -1.34
CA LYS A 60 -6.66 -7.78 -2.53
C LYS A 60 -6.37 -6.41 -3.16
N VAL A 61 -6.26 -5.36 -2.35
CA VAL A 61 -5.96 -3.99 -2.81
C VAL A 61 -4.58 -3.95 -3.46
N LYS A 62 -3.54 -4.49 -2.84
CA LYS A 62 -2.18 -4.57 -3.42
C LYS A 62 -2.16 -5.36 -4.73
N ALA A 63 -2.86 -6.50 -4.79
CA ALA A 63 -2.95 -7.30 -6.02
C ALA A 63 -3.66 -6.53 -7.15
N ARG A 64 -4.75 -5.82 -6.83
CA ARG A 64 -5.48 -5.01 -7.79
C ARG A 64 -4.67 -3.80 -8.25
N ALA A 65 -4.01 -3.10 -7.33
CA ALA A 65 -3.12 -2.00 -7.65
C ALA A 65 -2.01 -2.41 -8.61
N HIS A 66 -1.33 -3.50 -8.28
CA HIS A 66 -0.27 -4.05 -9.12
C HIS A 66 -0.77 -4.47 -10.51
N PHE A 67 -2.01 -4.98 -10.61
CA PHE A 67 -2.63 -5.30 -11.89
C PHE A 67 -2.95 -4.05 -12.71
N LEU A 68 -3.54 -3.03 -12.08
CA LEU A 68 -3.91 -1.78 -12.74
C LEU A 68 -2.69 -1.00 -13.22
N ASP A 69 -1.65 -0.90 -12.38
CA ASP A 69 -0.45 -0.12 -12.69
C ASP A 69 0.58 -0.86 -13.56
N LYS A 70 0.42 -2.18 -13.77
CA LYS A 70 1.22 -2.91 -14.76
C LYS A 70 0.80 -2.58 -16.19
N GLY A 71 -0.39 -2.01 -16.37
CA GLY A 71 -1.00 -1.77 -17.67
C GLY A 71 -1.48 -3.07 -18.30
N ILE A 72 -2.67 -3.03 -18.90
CA ILE A 72 -3.00 -3.96 -19.98
C ILE A 72 -2.50 -3.24 -21.23
N SER A 73 -1.45 -3.74 -21.88
CA SER A 73 -1.12 -3.32 -23.24
C SER A 73 -2.25 -3.77 -24.16
N CYS A 74 -3.34 -3.01 -24.22
CA CYS A 74 -4.40 -3.19 -25.20
C CYS A 74 -3.97 -2.52 -26.52
N CYS A 75 -2.84 -2.97 -27.07
CA CYS A 75 -2.43 -2.63 -28.43
C CYS A 75 -3.02 -3.68 -29.37
N CYS A 76 -4.30 -3.54 -29.75
CA CYS A 76 -4.93 -4.31 -30.85
C CYS A 76 -6.27 -3.69 -31.29
N ILE A 77 -6.37 -2.36 -31.44
CA ILE A 77 -7.58 -1.75 -32.02
C ILE A 77 -7.20 -0.86 -33.21
N GLN A 78 -7.26 -1.44 -34.41
CA GLN A 78 -7.27 -0.68 -35.66
C GLN A 78 -8.65 -0.07 -35.83
N VAL A 79 -8.75 1.26 -35.90
CA VAL A 79 -9.99 1.92 -36.36
C VAL A 79 -9.64 3.09 -37.27
N GLY A 80 -10.42 3.24 -38.34
CA GLY A 80 -10.16 4.10 -39.49
C GLY A 80 -9.99 5.60 -39.18
N PHE A 81 -9.47 6.32 -40.18
CA PHE A 81 -8.32 7.20 -40.02
C PHE A 81 -8.56 8.63 -39.49
N ASP A 82 -9.79 9.18 -39.42
CA ASP A 82 -9.91 10.66 -39.29
C ASP A 82 -10.85 11.19 -38.18
N GLY A 83 -11.67 10.35 -37.55
CA GLY A 83 -12.62 10.79 -36.50
C GLY A 83 -12.42 10.13 -35.13
N ILE A 84 -11.64 9.06 -35.07
CA ILE A 84 -11.60 8.13 -33.93
C ILE A 84 -10.35 8.36 -33.07
N VAL A 85 -9.29 8.92 -33.67
CA VAL A 85 -8.00 9.22 -33.02
C VAL A 85 -8.10 10.30 -31.94
N GLY A 86 -9.10 11.20 -32.00
CA GLY A 86 -9.30 12.25 -30.99
C GLY A 86 -10.22 11.87 -29.81
N LEU A 87 -11.04 10.82 -29.94
CA LEU A 87 -12.05 10.44 -28.93
C LEU A 87 -11.60 9.26 -28.03
N ILE A 88 -10.67 8.43 -28.52
CA ILE A 88 -10.14 7.27 -27.80
C ILE A 88 -9.36 7.59 -26.50
N PRO A 89 -8.55 8.67 -26.36
CA PRO A 89 -7.83 8.91 -25.10
C PRO A 89 -8.79 9.14 -23.92
N VAL A 90 -9.86 9.90 -24.15
CA VAL A 90 -10.87 10.21 -23.13
C VAL A 90 -11.54 8.94 -22.59
N ILE A 91 -11.84 7.97 -23.45
CA ILE A 91 -12.48 6.70 -23.03
C ILE A 91 -11.54 5.87 -22.15
N GLY A 92 -10.25 5.82 -22.49
CA GLY A 92 -9.23 5.14 -21.69
C GLY A 92 -9.12 5.73 -20.29
N ASP A 93 -9.05 7.05 -20.20
CA ASP A 93 -8.98 7.78 -18.93
C ASP A 93 -10.23 7.52 -18.06
N PHE A 94 -11.42 7.50 -18.65
CA PHE A 94 -12.65 7.17 -17.92
C PHE A 94 -12.68 5.74 -17.40
N ILE A 95 -12.19 4.76 -18.17
CA ILE A 95 -12.08 3.37 -17.70
C ILE A 95 -11.06 3.28 -16.56
N GLY A 96 -9.90 3.93 -16.69
CA GLY A 96 -8.88 4.01 -15.65
C GLY A 96 -9.45 4.60 -14.36
N LEU A 97 -10.19 5.71 -14.47
CA LEU A 97 -10.87 6.37 -13.37
C LEU A 97 -11.83 5.42 -12.63
N ILE A 98 -12.72 4.72 -13.35
CA ILE A 98 -13.67 3.76 -12.76
C ILE A 98 -12.94 2.63 -12.03
N LEU A 99 -11.87 2.10 -12.62
CA LEU A 99 -11.08 1.03 -12.02
C LEU A 99 -10.36 1.49 -10.74
N ALA A 100 -9.86 2.72 -10.72
CA ALA A 100 -9.22 3.31 -9.55
C ALA A 100 -10.23 3.58 -8.43
N PHE A 101 -11.44 4.03 -8.75
CA PHE A 101 -12.54 4.15 -7.79
C PHE A 101 -12.90 2.82 -7.13
N HIS A 102 -13.04 1.76 -7.93
CA HIS A 102 -13.34 0.43 -7.41
C HIS A 102 -12.22 -0.08 -6.47
N LEU A 103 -10.96 0.33 -6.67
CA LEU A 103 -9.88 0.01 -5.73
C LEU A 103 -10.06 0.74 -4.39
N VAL A 104 -10.51 1.99 -4.40
CA VAL A 104 -10.85 2.73 -3.17
C VAL A 104 -12.02 2.07 -2.45
N GLU A 105 -13.03 1.60 -3.18
CA GLU A 105 -14.14 0.85 -2.61
C GLU A 105 -13.68 -0.43 -1.89
N LEU A 106 -12.78 -1.19 -2.51
CA LEU A 106 -12.15 -2.34 -1.86
C LEU A 106 -11.39 -1.94 -0.58
N ALA A 107 -10.69 -0.81 -0.61
CA ALA A 107 -9.96 -0.29 0.55
C ALA A 107 -10.90 0.10 1.70
N MET A 108 -12.07 0.66 1.41
CA MET A 108 -13.09 0.96 2.43
C MET A 108 -13.60 -0.30 3.15
N GLY A 109 -13.47 -1.48 2.52
CA GLY A 109 -13.84 -2.77 3.11
C GLY A 109 -13.07 -3.16 4.38
N VAL A 110 -11.97 -2.47 4.74
CA VAL A 110 -11.29 -2.69 6.05
C VAL A 110 -12.07 -2.09 7.23
N GLY A 111 -12.94 -1.11 6.98
CA GLY A 111 -13.68 -0.39 8.02
C GLY A 111 -12.83 0.62 8.81
N GLY A 112 -13.46 1.76 9.14
CA GLY A 112 -12.84 2.80 9.96
C GLY A 112 -11.72 3.58 9.27
N LEU A 113 -11.78 3.73 7.93
CA LEU A 113 -10.90 4.65 7.21
C LEU A 113 -11.28 6.10 7.54
N PRO A 114 -10.33 6.94 7.98
CA PRO A 114 -10.61 8.34 8.21
C PRO A 114 -10.83 9.06 6.88
N ARG A 115 -11.67 10.11 6.90
CA ARG A 115 -11.95 10.93 5.71
C ARG A 115 -10.69 11.55 5.12
N SER A 116 -9.65 11.81 5.92
CA SER A 116 -8.35 12.31 5.45
C SER A 116 -7.65 11.32 4.53
N VAL A 117 -7.59 10.04 4.88
CA VAL A 117 -6.99 8.99 4.04
C VAL A 117 -7.82 8.79 2.77
N LEU A 118 -9.15 8.75 2.90
CA LEU A 118 -10.03 8.64 1.72
C LEU A 118 -9.83 9.83 0.76
N SER A 119 -9.76 11.05 1.30
CA SER A 119 -9.52 12.26 0.49
C SER A 119 -8.16 12.24 -0.20
N GLN A 120 -7.11 11.71 0.43
CA GLN A 120 -5.81 11.53 -0.20
C GLN A 120 -5.85 10.47 -1.31
N MET A 121 -6.59 9.38 -1.11
CA MET A 121 -6.78 8.37 -2.16
C MET A 121 -7.52 8.95 -3.37
N MET A 122 -8.56 9.74 -3.09
CA MET A 122 -9.32 10.48 -4.09
C MET A 122 -8.48 11.52 -4.83
N PHE A 123 -7.61 12.22 -4.11
CA PHE A 123 -6.68 13.19 -4.71
C PHE A 123 -5.69 12.50 -5.66
N ASN A 124 -5.17 11.33 -5.30
CA ASN A 124 -4.30 10.57 -6.19
C ASN A 124 -5.01 10.19 -7.50
N ILE A 125 -6.28 9.78 -7.43
CA ILE A 125 -7.10 9.46 -8.61
C ILE A 125 -7.37 10.70 -9.46
N ALA A 126 -7.74 11.81 -8.81
CA ALA A 126 -8.01 13.06 -9.53
C ALA A 126 -6.76 13.59 -10.24
N LEU A 127 -5.59 13.50 -9.59
CA LEU A 127 -4.32 13.93 -10.19
C LEU A 127 -3.95 13.06 -11.39
N ASP A 128 -4.11 11.74 -11.27
CA ASP A 128 -3.90 10.77 -12.34
C ASP A 128 -4.77 11.07 -13.56
N PHE A 129 -6.08 11.26 -13.34
CA PHE A 129 -7.03 11.61 -14.39
C PHE A 129 -6.69 12.94 -15.06
N VAL A 130 -6.34 13.98 -14.29
CA VAL A 130 -5.94 15.29 -14.84
C VAL A 130 -4.67 15.18 -15.68
N ILE A 131 -3.71 14.32 -15.28
CA ILE A 131 -2.49 14.06 -16.03
C ILE A 131 -2.83 13.31 -17.34
N GLY A 132 -3.68 12.29 -17.29
CA GLY A 132 -4.13 11.52 -18.47
C GLY A 132 -4.84 12.36 -19.53
N LEU A 133 -5.59 13.37 -19.11
CA LEU A 133 -6.29 14.30 -20.01
C LEU A 133 -5.36 15.18 -20.88
N VAL A 134 -4.06 15.26 -20.59
CA VAL A 134 -3.10 16.07 -21.36
C VAL A 134 -2.47 15.23 -22.47
N PRO A 135 -2.91 15.32 -23.74
CA PRO A 135 -2.28 14.58 -24.83
C PRO A 135 -0.80 14.98 -24.98
N LEU A 136 0.06 14.02 -25.37
CA LEU A 136 1.54 14.10 -25.47
C LEU A 136 2.32 14.02 -24.15
N ILE A 137 1.84 14.65 -23.07
CA ILE A 137 2.52 14.62 -21.76
C ILE A 137 1.96 13.50 -20.88
N GLY A 138 0.65 13.24 -21.00
CA GLY A 138 -0.10 12.24 -20.24
C GLY A 138 0.47 10.84 -20.39
N ASP A 139 0.72 10.35 -21.61
CA ASP A 139 1.23 8.99 -21.85
C ASP A 139 2.56 8.69 -21.14
N ILE A 140 3.44 9.69 -21.03
CA ILE A 140 4.73 9.55 -20.34
C ILE A 140 4.51 9.63 -18.83
N LEU A 141 3.75 10.62 -18.36
CA LEU A 141 3.53 10.82 -16.93
C LEU A 141 2.64 9.74 -16.30
N ASP A 142 1.70 9.16 -17.03
CA ASP A 142 0.81 8.05 -16.60
C ASP A 142 1.64 6.79 -16.26
N ILE A 143 2.68 6.49 -17.05
CA ILE A 143 3.62 5.40 -16.76
C ILE A 143 4.37 5.62 -15.43
N PHE A 144 4.67 6.88 -15.10
CA PHE A 144 5.40 7.23 -13.89
C PHE A 144 4.49 7.39 -12.66
N TYR A 145 3.26 7.86 -12.85
CA TYR A 145 2.33 8.16 -11.76
C TYR A 145 1.42 6.98 -11.47
N LYS A 146 1.93 6.01 -10.70
CA LYS A 146 1.18 4.80 -10.32
C LYS A 146 0.13 5.05 -9.23
N CYS A 147 -1.01 5.64 -9.60
CA CYS A 147 -2.03 6.10 -8.65
C CYS A 147 -2.55 4.97 -7.75
N ASN A 148 -2.76 3.77 -8.29
CA ASN A 148 -3.33 2.65 -7.54
C ASN A 148 -2.35 2.08 -6.51
N THR A 149 -1.06 2.00 -6.86
CA THR A 149 0.03 1.59 -5.97
C THR A 149 0.18 2.60 -4.84
N ARG A 150 0.12 3.90 -5.14
CA ARG A 150 0.16 4.95 -4.11
C ARG A 150 -1.03 4.81 -3.14
N ASN A 151 -2.22 4.54 -3.66
CA ASN A 151 -3.41 4.27 -2.85
C ASN A 151 -3.27 3.01 -1.98
N ALA A 152 -2.69 1.93 -2.53
CA ALA A 152 -2.44 0.70 -1.78
C ALA A 152 -1.39 0.90 -0.65
N ILE A 153 -0.33 1.66 -0.92
CA ILE A 153 0.70 2.01 0.07
C ILE A 153 0.09 2.89 1.17
N LEU A 154 -0.73 3.87 0.80
CA LEU A 154 -1.39 4.74 1.76
C LEU A 154 -2.31 3.94 2.71
N LEU A 155 -3.07 2.98 2.18
CA LEU A 155 -3.87 2.07 2.97
C LEU A 155 -3.01 1.22 3.92
N GLU A 156 -1.91 0.65 3.41
CA GLU A 156 -0.97 -0.14 4.22
C GLU A 156 -0.42 0.67 5.39
N GLN A 157 0.09 1.87 5.13
CA GLN A 157 0.65 2.75 6.15
C GLN A 157 -0.37 3.11 7.22
N PHE A 158 -1.61 3.43 6.82
CA PHE A 158 -2.69 3.72 7.75
C PHE A 158 -2.99 2.52 8.67
N LEU A 159 -3.14 1.32 8.10
CA LEU A 159 -3.44 0.11 8.85
C LEU A 159 -2.33 -0.24 9.85
N LEU A 160 -1.06 -0.16 9.41
CA LEU A 160 0.09 -0.44 10.25
C LEU A 160 0.18 0.54 11.42
N LYS A 161 0.02 1.84 11.13
CA LYS A 161 0.06 2.89 12.16
C LYS A 161 -1.06 2.69 13.20
N ARG A 162 -2.30 2.47 12.74
CA ARG A 162 -3.44 2.20 13.64
C ARG A 162 -3.15 1.01 14.55
N ARG A 163 -2.61 -0.07 14.00
CA ARG A 163 -2.32 -1.29 14.77
C ARG A 163 -1.17 -1.09 15.75
N GLN A 164 -0.13 -0.35 15.39
CA GLN A 164 0.97 -0.01 16.29
C GLN A 164 0.49 0.83 17.48
N GLU A 165 -0.39 1.81 17.24
CA GLU A 165 -0.99 2.63 18.30
C GLU A 165 -1.85 1.82 19.26
N GLU A 166 -2.61 0.83 18.77
CA GLU A 166 -3.36 -0.10 19.61
C GLU A 166 -2.44 -0.93 20.51
N LEU A 167 -1.37 -1.50 19.94
CA LEU A 167 -0.40 -2.31 20.68
C LEU A 167 0.34 -1.49 21.74
N LEU A 168 0.67 -0.22 21.46
CA LEU A 168 1.25 0.70 22.44
C LEU A 168 0.33 0.94 23.62
N LYS A 169 -0.97 1.08 23.37
CA LYS A 169 -1.98 1.25 24.43
C LYS A 169 -2.11 -0.03 25.25
N GLU A 170 -2.15 -1.19 24.61
CA GLU A 170 -2.20 -2.50 25.28
C GLU A 170 -0.96 -2.75 26.17
N ALA A 171 0.22 -2.24 25.79
CA ALA A 171 1.45 -2.40 26.57
C ALA A 171 1.57 -1.44 27.76
N ASN A 172 0.85 -0.32 27.73
CA ASN A 172 0.87 0.72 28.77
C ASN A 172 -0.30 0.60 29.78
N VAL A 173 -1.14 -0.43 29.65
CA VAL A 173 -2.25 -0.79 30.57
C VAL A 173 -1.83 -1.99 31.39
#